data_AF-A0A661TKF1-F1
#
_entry.id   AF-A0A661TKF1-F1
#
_cell.length_a   1.000
_cell.length_b   1.000
_cell.length_c   1.000
_cell.angle_alpha   90.00
_cell.angle_beta   90.00
_cell.angle_gamma   90.00
#
_symmetry.space_group_name_H-M   'P 1'
#
loop_
_entity.id
_entity.type
_entity.pdbx_description
1 polymer ?
#
loop_
_entity_poly.entity_id
_entity_poly.type
_entity_poly.pdbx_seq_one_letter_code
_entity_poly.pdbx_strand_id
1 'polypeptide(L)' 'MVLVEGYADGPGLNVEVWRAAAGTEPLFTVRDDIAAVVTDDPVETRLPVWPRSDVPAIADRFIGLCGK' A
#
# COMPACT_ATOMS: atom_id res chain seq x y z
N MET A 1 -4.69 -7.58 -14.89
CA MET A 1 -4.72 -6.88 -13.59
C MET A 1 -5.90 -5.94 -13.56
N VAL A 2 -6.58 -5.81 -12.42
CA VAL A 2 -7.60 -4.78 -12.17
C VAL A 2 -7.17 -4.06 -10.90
N LEU A 3 -7.04 -2.73 -10.97
CA LEU A 3 -6.79 -1.89 -9.79
C LEU A 3 -8.13 -1.33 -9.31
N VAL A 4 -8.39 -1.43 -8.02
CA VAL A 4 -9.63 -0.94 -7.40
C VAL A 4 -9.25 0.08 -6.33
N GLU A 5 -9.88 1.24 -6.38
CA GLU A 5 -9.73 2.29 -5.37
C GLU A 5 -10.96 2.27 -4.44
N GLY A 6 -10.73 2.35 -3.14
CA GLY A 6 -11.80 2.52 -2.14
C GLY A 6 -12.62 1.29 -1.79
N TYR A 7 -12.34 0.10 -2.34
CA TYR A 7 -13.01 -1.16 -1.98
C TYR A 7 -12.17 -1.98 -0.98
N ALA A 8 -11.95 -1.40 0.21
CA ALA A 8 -11.02 -1.93 1.20
C ALA A 8 -11.39 -3.35 1.69
N ASP A 9 -12.68 -3.69 1.76
CA ASP A 9 -13.15 -5.01 2.21
C ASP A 9 -13.41 -5.99 1.04
N GLY A 10 -12.89 -5.66 -0.14
CA GLY A 10 -12.93 -6.54 -1.30
C GLY A 10 -11.99 -7.74 -1.17
N PRO A 11 -12.18 -8.77 -2.02
CA PRO A 11 -11.36 -9.99 -1.97
C PRO A 11 -9.95 -9.81 -2.57
N GLY A 12 -9.61 -8.60 -3.02
CA GLY A 12 -8.33 -8.30 -3.63
C GLY A 12 -7.22 -8.07 -2.60
N LEU A 13 -5.97 -8.20 -3.04
CA LEU A 13 -4.82 -7.84 -2.22
C LEU A 13 -4.78 -6.32 -2.00
N ASN A 14 -4.70 -5.87 -0.75
CA ASN A 14 -4.67 -4.46 -0.42
C ASN A 14 -3.24 -3.90 -0.39
N VAL A 15 -3.06 -2.73 -0.99
CA VAL A 15 -1.87 -1.89 -0.82
C VAL A 15 -2.35 -0.55 -0.30
N GLU A 16 -1.84 -0.14 0.85
CA GLU A 16 -2.24 1.10 1.49
C GLU A 16 -1.42 2.27 0.93
N VAL A 17 -2.07 3.41 0.67
CA VAL A 17 -1.38 4.69 0.46
C VAL A 17 -1.60 5.55 1.70
N TRP A 18 -0.53 5.89 2.41
CA TRP A 18 -0.62 6.66 3.65
C TRP A 18 0.31 7.87 3.65
N ARG A 19 -0.12 8.94 4.32
CA ARG A 19 0.68 10.14 4.57
C ARG A 19 0.44 10.66 5.98
N ALA A 20 1.50 11.09 6.66
CA ALA A 20 1.40 11.68 8.00
C ALA A 20 0.47 12.91 8.03
N ALA A 21 0.47 13.69 6.95
CA ALA A 21 -0.39 14.85 6.78
C ALA A 21 -1.91 14.53 6.75
N ALA A 22 -2.30 13.26 6.59
CA ALA A 22 -3.71 12.87 6.70
C ALA A 22 -4.24 12.97 8.15
N GLY A 23 -3.35 13.02 9.15
CA GLY A 23 -3.72 13.15 10.55
C GLY A 23 -4.33 11.88 11.17
N THR A 24 -4.35 10.78 10.42
CA THR A 24 -4.82 9.45 10.88
C THR A 24 -3.66 8.47 10.92
N GLU A 25 -3.75 7.48 11.79
CA GLU A 25 -2.83 6.34 11.76
C GLU A 25 -2.96 5.55 10.45
N PRO A 26 -1.89 4.90 9.97
CA PRO A 26 -1.98 3.95 8.86
C PRO A 26 -2.91 2.80 9.19
N LEU A 27 -3.67 2.31 8.21
CA LEU A 27 -4.59 1.19 8.35
C LEU A 27 -3.88 -0.12 8.68
N PHE A 28 -2.63 -0.32 8.24
CA PHE A 28 -1.89 -1.55 8.54
C PHE A 28 -1.66 -1.80 10.04
N THR A 29 -1.85 -0.79 10.90
CA THR A 29 -1.74 -0.98 12.36
C THR A 29 -2.88 -1.83 12.93
N VAL A 30 -4.02 -1.87 12.23
CA VAL A 30 -5.23 -2.61 12.64
C VAL A 30 -5.71 -3.62 11.59
N ARG A 31 -5.07 -3.67 10.41
CA ARG A 31 -5.40 -4.56 9.30
C ARG A 31 -4.21 -5.43 8.92
N ASP A 32 -4.42 -6.74 8.88
CA ASP A 32 -3.41 -7.74 8.54
C ASP A 32 -3.42 -8.14 7.04
N ASP A 33 -4.41 -7.67 6.28
CA ASP A 33 -4.60 -7.95 4.86
C ASP A 33 -3.86 -6.97 3.93
N ILE A 34 -3.14 -6.00 4.49
CA ILE A 34 -2.34 -5.03 3.73
C ILE A 34 -0.97 -5.63 3.41
N ALA A 35 -0.66 -5.71 2.13
CA ALA A 35 0.57 -6.32 1.63
C ALA A 35 1.77 -5.37 1.58
N ALA A 36 1.52 -4.07 1.45
CA ALA A 36 2.54 -3.02 1.38
C ALA A 36 1.95 -1.65 1.70
N VAL A 37 2.82 -0.71 2.07
CA VAL A 37 2.46 0.69 2.35
C VAL A 37 3.21 1.60 1.38
N VAL A 38 2.49 2.46 0.67
CA VAL A 38 3.04 3.49 -0.20
C VAL A 38 3.07 4.80 0.58
N THR A 39 4.26 5.26 0.96
CA THR A 39 4.45 6.52 1.68
C THR A 39 5.85 7.09 1.48
N ASP A 40 5.99 8.41 1.56
CA ASP A 40 7.28 9.09 1.70
C ASP A 40 7.53 9.54 3.16
N ASP A 41 6.53 9.39 4.03
CA ASP A 41 6.61 9.80 5.43
C ASP A 41 7.29 8.69 6.27
N PRO A 42 8.01 9.04 7.35
CA PRO A 42 8.55 8.05 8.27
C PRO A 42 7.46 7.16 8.86
N VAL A 43 7.67 5.85 8.80
CA VAL A 43 6.72 4.87 9.32
C VAL A 43 7.47 3.64 9.86
N GLU A 44 7.07 3.16 11.04
CA GLU A 44 7.59 1.91 11.61
C GLU A 44 6.66 0.76 11.22
N THR A 45 7.17 -0.18 10.42
CA THR A 45 6.39 -1.33 9.97
C THR A 45 7.29 -2.50 9.58
N ARG A 46 6.72 -3.70 9.56
CA ARG A 46 7.35 -4.90 8.98
C ARG A 46 6.96 -5.11 7.51
N LEU A 47 5.98 -4.35 7.02
CA LEU A 47 5.53 -4.43 5.64
C LEU A 47 6.52 -3.74 4.69
N PRO A 48 6.59 -4.15 3.41
CA PRO A 48 7.28 -3.39 2.39
C PRO A 48 6.79 -1.94 2.33
N VAL A 49 7.72 -0.99 2.37
CA VAL A 49 7.45 0.44 2.23
C VAL A 49 7.89 0.90 0.84
N TRP A 50 6.98 1.50 0.10
CA TRP A 50 7.20 1.95 -1.27
C TRP A 50 7.17 3.48 -1.32
N PRO A 51 8.24 4.15 -1.81
CA PRO A 51 8.25 5.60 -1.87
C PRO A 51 7.21 6.08 -2.89
N ARG A 52 6.27 6.89 -2.43
CA ARG A 52 5.19 7.44 -3.27
C ARG A 52 5.76 8.31 -4.41
N SER A 53 6.93 8.88 -4.19
CA SER A 53 7.69 9.65 -5.18
C SER A 53 8.26 8.80 -6.34
N ASP A 54 8.34 7.47 -6.23
CA ASP A 54 8.87 6.57 -7.26
C ASP A 54 7.74 5.77 -7.95
N VAL A 55 6.97 6.47 -8.79
CA VAL A 55 5.85 5.88 -9.53
C VAL A 55 6.26 4.70 -10.44
N PRO A 56 7.39 4.77 -11.18
CA PRO A 56 7.84 3.62 -11.97
C PRO A 56 8.08 2.37 -11.12
N ALA A 57 8.78 2.49 -9.98
CA ALA A 57 9.01 1.34 -9.11
C ALA A 57 7.71 0.78 -8.51
N ILE A 58 6.74 1.64 -8.19
CA ILE A 58 5.41 1.20 -7.72
C ILE A 58 4.70 0.39 -8.81
N ALA A 59 4.73 0.84 -10.06
CA ALA A 59 4.12 0.12 -11.18
C ALA A 59 4.75 -1.28 -11.38
N ASP A 60 6.08 -1.36 -11.36
CA ASP A 60 6.80 -2.64 -11.46
C ASP A 60 6.44 -3.59 -10.31
N ARG A 61 6.28 -3.07 -9.09
CA ARG A 61 5.86 -3.86 -7.92
C ARG A 61 4.44 -4.38 -8.06
N PHE A 62 3.49 -3.56 -8.54
CA PHE A 62 2.12 -4.02 -8.81
C PHE A 62 2.08 -5.12 -9.88
N ILE A 63 2.88 -4.98 -10.94
CA ILE A 63 3.01 -6.03 -11.96
C ILE A 63 3.57 -7.31 -11.34
N GLY A 64 4.59 -7.20 -10.47
CA GLY A 64 5.18 -8.35 -9.77
C GLY A 64 4.26 -9.05 -8.76
N LEU A 65 3.19 -8.39 -8.30
CA LEU A 65 2.13 -9.00 -7.49
C LEU A 65 1.14 -9.82 -8.33
N CYS A 66 1.07 -9.59 -9.64
CA CYS A 66 0.18 -10.33 -10.52
C CYS A 66 0.79 -11.69 -10.91
N GLY A 67 0.03 -12.77 -10.72
CA GLY A 67 0.45 -14.12 -11.13
C GLY A 67 1.14 -14.95 -10.04
N LYS A 68 1.04 -14.53 -8.78
CA LYS A 68 1.27 -15.37 -7.61
C LYS A 68 -0.06 -15.83 -7.00
#